data_AF-A0A9P6VDF9-F1
#
_entry.id   AF-A0A9P6VDF9-F1
#
_cell.length_a   1.000
_cell.length_b   1.000
_cell.length_c   1.000
_cell.angle_alpha   90.00
_cell.angle_beta   90.00
_cell.angle_gamma   90.00
#
_symmetry.space_group_name_H-M   'P 1'
#
loop_
_entity.id
_entity.type
_entity.pdbx_description
1 polymer ?
#
loop_
_entity_poly.entity_id
_entity_poly.type
_entity_poly.pdbx_seq_one_letter_code
_entity_poly.pdbx_strand_id
1 'polypeptide(L)'
;MAPWVLSFLYSQLFVTIPSPTTSFAGQTIIVTGSNTGLGLEAAKHFVRLNASKVILAVRTPSKGQAAQRAIEASNPLSRTVIEVWELNLSSFKSVKAFAERVTTLDRLDVLLENAGMMTTKFKLVEGNECMITTNVLATEILALLVLPKLRETAEKFGVQPRLSIVTSDLHFVAKFKERHANPEDLFAALNSEEIADMDDRYAVSKLLEVFFVRELAFRIAEHDGKGPSVIVNCMTPGACHSDFMRELTGVGKWMFKLAAAIIARSTEVGSRTLLASASAGPESHGKYMADCQVTRAEEKLTASVMEREEFYANHESKEGREMQGRLWEQTMRKLEGIVPGVAKIV
;
A
#
# COMPACT_ATOMS: atom_id res chain seq x y z
N MET A 1 -5.14 10.82 26.80
CA MET A 1 -4.84 9.98 25.63
C MET A 1 -5.33 10.73 24.40
N ALA A 2 -4.55 10.84 23.32
CA ALA A 2 -4.98 11.59 22.14
C ALA A 2 -6.21 10.92 21.49
N PRO A 3 -7.16 11.67 20.90
CA PRO A 3 -8.39 11.11 20.30
C PRO A 3 -8.14 9.99 19.28
N TRP A 4 -7.09 10.10 18.46
CA TRP A 4 -6.72 9.07 17.50
C TRP A 4 -6.32 7.74 18.17
N VAL A 5 -5.61 7.78 19.31
CA VAL A 5 -5.18 6.58 20.04
C VAL A 5 -6.41 5.84 20.57
N LEU A 6 -7.42 6.56 21.06
CA LEU A 6 -8.67 5.94 21.52
C LEU A 6 -9.43 5.27 20.36
N SER A 7 -9.51 5.93 19.19
CA SER A 7 -10.12 5.34 17.99
C SER A 7 -9.36 4.11 17.50
N PHE A 8 -8.02 4.18 17.50
CA PHE A 8 -7.16 3.05 17.13
C PHE A 8 -7.33 1.87 18.08
N LEU A 9 -7.31 2.11 19.41
CA LEU A 9 -7.54 1.05 20.39
C LEU A 9 -8.96 0.48 20.30
N TYR A 10 -9.96 1.32 20.02
CA TYR A 10 -11.33 0.87 19.81
C TYR A 10 -11.42 -0.08 18.61
N SER A 11 -10.85 0.34 17.47
CA SER A 11 -10.74 -0.48 16.26
C SER A 11 -10.04 -1.81 16.53
N GLN A 12 -8.91 -1.79 17.25
CA GLN A 12 -8.12 -3.00 17.50
C GLN A 12 -8.79 -3.98 18.47
N LEU A 13 -9.48 -3.48 19.50
CA LEU A 13 -9.97 -4.32 20.60
C LEU A 13 -11.46 -4.66 20.49
N PHE A 14 -12.25 -3.84 19.81
CA PHE A 14 -13.72 -3.98 19.82
C PHE A 14 -14.34 -4.12 18.43
N VAL A 15 -13.62 -3.82 17.35
CA VAL A 15 -14.13 -4.04 15.99
C VAL A 15 -13.74 -5.44 15.50
N THR A 16 -14.75 -6.24 15.19
CA THR A 16 -14.56 -7.57 14.60
C THR A 16 -14.45 -7.45 13.10
N ILE A 17 -13.29 -7.82 12.54
CA ILE A 17 -13.07 -7.81 11.09
C ILE A 17 -13.74 -9.05 10.46
N PRO A 18 -14.72 -8.88 9.57
CA PRO A 18 -15.47 -9.99 9.00
C PRO A 18 -14.58 -10.84 8.08
N SER A 19 -14.81 -12.15 8.07
CA SER A 19 -14.17 -13.04 7.10
C SER A 19 -14.63 -12.68 5.67
N PRO A 20 -13.72 -12.56 4.69
CA PRO A 20 -14.10 -12.15 3.35
C PRO A 20 -14.90 -13.25 2.66
N THR A 21 -16.00 -12.86 2.01
CA THR A 21 -16.94 -13.77 1.33
C THR A 21 -17.08 -13.49 -0.17
N THR A 22 -16.65 -12.32 -0.64
CA THR A 22 -16.69 -11.94 -2.05
C THR A 22 -15.84 -12.89 -2.90
N SER A 23 -16.43 -13.46 -3.96
CA SER A 23 -15.74 -14.35 -4.89
C SER A 23 -14.85 -13.56 -5.85
N PHE A 24 -13.68 -14.13 -6.17
CA PHE A 24 -12.75 -13.66 -7.19
C PHE A 24 -12.71 -14.61 -8.41
N ALA A 25 -13.74 -15.43 -8.58
CA ALA A 25 -13.87 -16.32 -9.75
C ALA A 25 -13.67 -15.57 -11.07
N GLY A 26 -12.84 -16.13 -11.95
CA GLY A 26 -12.51 -15.54 -13.25
C GLY A 26 -11.44 -14.45 -13.19
N GLN A 27 -10.99 -14.03 -12.00
CA GLN A 27 -10.09 -12.90 -11.84
C GLN A 27 -8.62 -13.32 -11.75
N THR A 28 -7.75 -12.45 -12.27
CA THR A 28 -6.29 -12.53 -12.10
C THR A 28 -5.82 -11.48 -11.11
N ILE A 29 -5.09 -11.90 -10.08
CA ILE A 29 -4.69 -11.10 -8.92
C ILE A 29 -3.17 -11.10 -8.81
N ILE A 30 -2.57 -9.92 -8.62
CA ILE A 30 -1.17 -9.77 -8.21
C ILE A 30 -1.13 -9.30 -6.76
N VAL A 31 -0.31 -9.96 -5.92
CA VAL A 31 -0.06 -9.51 -4.55
C VAL A 31 1.44 -9.33 -4.33
N THR A 32 1.87 -8.09 -4.08
CA THR A 32 3.28 -7.80 -3.77
C THR A 32 3.61 -8.15 -2.32
N GLY A 33 4.81 -8.69 -2.07
CA GLY A 33 5.25 -9.03 -0.72
C GLY A 33 4.48 -10.21 -0.10
N SER A 34 4.12 -11.19 -0.92
CA SER A 34 3.18 -12.27 -0.58
C SER A 34 3.84 -13.59 -0.15
N ASN A 35 5.12 -13.58 0.22
CA ASN A 35 5.81 -14.76 0.73
C ASN A 35 5.64 -14.99 2.25
N THR A 36 5.12 -14.01 3.00
CA THR A 36 4.88 -14.09 4.46
C THR A 36 3.82 -13.07 4.87
N GLY A 37 3.37 -13.13 6.13
CA GLY A 37 2.55 -12.10 6.76
C GLY A 37 1.23 -11.82 6.04
N LEU A 38 0.86 -10.53 5.99
CA LEU A 38 -0.41 -10.06 5.42
C LEU A 38 -0.59 -10.46 3.95
N GLY A 39 0.45 -10.30 3.12
CA GLY A 39 0.38 -10.65 1.71
C GLY A 39 0.20 -12.15 1.45
N LEU A 40 0.79 -13.01 2.30
CA LEU A 40 0.59 -14.45 2.22
C LEU A 40 -0.85 -14.84 2.59
N GLU A 41 -1.38 -14.29 3.68
CA GLU A 41 -2.76 -14.56 4.10
C GLU A 41 -3.78 -13.99 3.08
N ALA A 42 -3.50 -12.83 2.49
CA ALA A 42 -4.30 -12.28 1.41
C ALA A 42 -4.31 -13.23 0.19
N ALA A 43 -3.14 -13.73 -0.23
CA ALA A 43 -3.03 -14.70 -1.31
C ALA A 43 -3.82 -16.00 -1.03
N LYS A 44 -3.76 -16.53 0.20
CA LYS A 44 -4.59 -17.67 0.62
C LYS A 44 -6.08 -17.35 0.50
N HIS A 45 -6.51 -16.16 0.91
CA HIS A 45 -7.91 -15.76 0.77
C HIS A 45 -8.35 -15.63 -0.68
N PHE A 46 -7.56 -15.03 -1.57
CA PHE A 46 -7.89 -14.98 -3.00
C PHE A 46 -8.07 -16.39 -3.60
N VAL A 47 -7.17 -17.32 -3.28
CA VAL A 47 -7.27 -18.71 -3.70
C VAL A 47 -8.51 -19.40 -3.13
N ARG A 48 -8.77 -19.25 -1.81
CA ARG A 48 -9.97 -19.78 -1.15
C ARG A 48 -11.26 -19.22 -1.75
N LEU A 49 -11.22 -17.98 -2.23
CA LEU A 49 -12.34 -17.27 -2.84
C LEU A 49 -12.34 -17.41 -4.37
N ASN A 50 -11.75 -18.49 -4.89
CA ASN A 50 -11.84 -18.95 -6.28
C ASN A 50 -11.15 -18.05 -7.33
N ALA A 51 -10.15 -17.24 -6.96
CA ALA A 51 -9.32 -16.54 -7.95
C ALA A 51 -8.78 -17.51 -9.01
N SER A 52 -8.91 -17.15 -10.29
CA SER A 52 -8.46 -18.00 -11.39
C SER A 52 -6.95 -17.99 -11.54
N LYS A 53 -6.30 -16.88 -11.17
CA LYS A 53 -4.85 -16.78 -11.08
C LYS A 53 -4.44 -15.85 -9.95
N VAL A 54 -3.46 -16.27 -9.14
CA VAL A 54 -2.84 -15.48 -8.08
C VAL A 54 -1.33 -15.48 -8.29
N ILE A 55 -0.78 -14.30 -8.58
CA ILE A 55 0.65 -14.09 -8.78
C ILE A 55 1.25 -13.60 -7.46
N LEU A 56 2.11 -14.42 -6.88
CA LEU A 56 2.93 -14.09 -5.73
C LEU A 56 4.15 -13.29 -6.21
N ALA A 57 4.05 -11.95 -6.16
CA ALA A 57 5.15 -11.07 -6.50
C ALA A 57 6.07 -10.87 -5.29
N VAL A 58 7.27 -11.47 -5.34
CA VAL A 58 8.16 -11.59 -4.18
C VAL A 58 9.60 -11.24 -4.52
N ARG A 59 10.35 -10.69 -3.56
CA ARG A 59 11.77 -10.35 -3.76
C ARG A 59 12.66 -11.59 -3.97
N THR A 60 12.31 -12.71 -3.33
CA THR A 60 13.14 -13.93 -3.37
C THR A 60 12.28 -15.09 -3.86
N PRO A 61 12.43 -15.52 -5.13
CA PRO A 61 11.56 -16.55 -5.73
C PRO A 61 11.48 -17.84 -4.93
N SER A 62 12.59 -18.31 -4.34
CA SER A 62 12.60 -19.53 -3.52
C SER A 62 11.69 -19.44 -2.28
N LYS A 63 11.55 -18.26 -1.68
CA LYS A 63 10.60 -18.01 -0.58
C LYS A 63 9.15 -17.95 -1.07
N GLY A 64 8.92 -17.37 -2.25
CA GLY A 64 7.61 -17.41 -2.90
C GLY A 64 7.17 -18.83 -3.24
N GLN A 65 8.08 -19.67 -3.74
CA GLN A 65 7.80 -21.08 -4.02
C GLN A 65 7.48 -21.87 -2.75
N ALA A 66 8.12 -21.54 -1.62
CA ALA A 66 7.75 -22.12 -0.33
C ALA A 66 6.34 -21.69 0.11
N ALA A 67 6.00 -20.41 -0.06
CA ALA A 67 4.66 -19.90 0.19
C ALA A 67 3.61 -20.55 -0.71
N GLN A 68 3.87 -20.65 -2.01
CA GLN A 68 3.03 -21.37 -2.98
C GLN A 68 2.72 -22.79 -2.50
N ARG A 69 3.74 -23.59 -2.17
CA ARG A 69 3.55 -24.95 -1.67
C ARG A 69 2.68 -25.00 -0.41
N ALA A 70 2.84 -24.03 0.49
CA ALA A 70 2.03 -23.94 1.71
C ALA A 70 0.55 -23.64 1.40
N ILE A 71 0.27 -22.76 0.43
CA ILE A 71 -1.10 -22.47 -0.02
C ILE A 71 -1.70 -23.72 -0.68
N GLU A 72 -0.98 -24.35 -1.60
CA GLU A 72 -1.41 -25.56 -2.32
C GLU A 72 -1.70 -26.72 -1.38
N ALA A 73 -0.90 -26.90 -0.32
CA ALA A 73 -1.14 -27.92 0.70
C ALA A 73 -2.43 -27.65 1.49
N SER A 74 -2.79 -26.38 1.71
CA SER A 74 -4.03 -25.99 2.39
C SER A 74 -5.26 -26.00 1.49
N ASN A 75 -5.07 -26.01 0.17
CA ASN A 75 -6.14 -26.06 -0.82
C ASN A 75 -5.67 -26.84 -2.08
N PRO A 76 -5.84 -28.18 -2.13
CA PRO A 76 -5.31 -29.00 -3.22
C PRO A 76 -5.79 -28.64 -4.62
N LEU A 77 -6.95 -27.97 -4.74
CA LEU A 77 -7.49 -27.50 -6.02
C LEU A 77 -6.74 -26.28 -6.60
N SER A 78 -5.83 -25.68 -5.84
CA SER A 78 -5.14 -24.43 -6.21
C SER A 78 -3.79 -24.60 -6.92
N ARG A 79 -3.36 -25.84 -7.17
CA ARG A 79 -2.02 -26.14 -7.71
C ARG A 79 -1.68 -25.45 -9.03
N THR A 80 -2.68 -25.13 -9.84
CA THR A 80 -2.49 -24.50 -11.16
C THR A 80 -2.83 -23.02 -11.19
N VAL A 81 -3.34 -22.44 -10.10
CA VAL A 81 -3.77 -21.03 -10.07
C VAL A 81 -2.68 -20.11 -9.53
N ILE A 82 -1.62 -20.63 -8.90
CA ILE A 82 -0.58 -19.83 -8.26
C ILE A 82 0.67 -19.76 -9.14
N GLU A 83 1.17 -18.55 -9.38
CA GLU A 83 2.47 -18.33 -10.01
C GLU A 83 3.37 -17.51 -9.07
N VAL A 84 4.69 -17.72 -9.12
CA VAL A 84 5.66 -16.96 -8.33
C VAL A 84 6.52 -16.12 -9.26
N TRP A 85 6.45 -14.80 -9.11
CA TRP A 85 7.16 -13.85 -9.95
C TRP A 85 8.12 -13.03 -9.09
N GLU A 86 9.31 -12.75 -9.62
CA GLU A 86 10.30 -11.93 -8.93
C GLU A 86 9.91 -10.45 -9.01
N LEU A 87 9.83 -9.79 -7.86
CA LEU A 87 9.67 -8.35 -7.74
C LEU A 87 10.50 -7.83 -6.56
N ASN A 88 11.56 -7.09 -6.87
CA ASN A 88 12.37 -6.39 -5.88
C ASN A 88 12.11 -4.88 -5.96
N LEU A 89 11.26 -4.37 -5.07
CA LEU A 89 10.93 -2.94 -4.98
C LEU A 89 12.12 -2.05 -4.59
N SER A 90 13.23 -2.63 -4.13
CA SER A 90 14.47 -1.88 -3.90
C SER A 90 15.33 -1.74 -5.19
N SER A 91 14.81 -2.12 -6.36
CA SER A 91 15.47 -1.88 -7.65
C SER A 91 14.49 -1.50 -8.76
N PHE A 92 14.62 -0.30 -9.31
CA PHE A 92 13.73 0.19 -10.38
C PHE A 92 13.85 -0.64 -11.66
N LYS A 93 15.00 -1.28 -11.90
CA LYS A 93 15.15 -2.25 -13.01
C LYS A 93 14.23 -3.47 -12.80
N SER A 94 14.16 -3.99 -11.58
CA SER A 94 13.28 -5.13 -11.25
C SER A 94 11.80 -4.73 -11.39
N VAL A 95 11.42 -3.54 -10.92
CA VAL A 95 10.05 -3.01 -11.06
C VAL A 95 9.65 -2.91 -12.53
N LYS A 96 10.50 -2.32 -13.38
CA LYS A 96 10.26 -2.22 -14.83
C LYS A 96 10.13 -3.59 -15.49
N ALA A 97 11.02 -4.53 -15.20
CA ALA A 97 10.97 -5.88 -15.75
C ALA A 97 9.71 -6.65 -15.31
N PHE A 98 9.27 -6.45 -14.06
CA PHE A 98 8.03 -7.03 -13.57
C PHE A 98 6.81 -6.44 -14.29
N ALA A 99 6.74 -5.10 -14.42
CA ALA A 99 5.64 -4.44 -15.12
C ALA A 99 5.58 -4.84 -16.61
N GLU A 100 6.73 -4.96 -17.27
CA GLU A 100 6.79 -5.47 -18.65
C GLU A 100 6.22 -6.89 -18.74
N ARG A 101 6.55 -7.76 -17.78
CA ARG A 101 5.97 -9.11 -17.71
C ARG A 101 4.46 -9.09 -17.44
N VAL A 102 3.94 -8.12 -16.69
CA VAL A 102 2.50 -7.95 -16.47
C VAL A 102 1.75 -7.69 -17.78
N THR A 103 2.38 -7.04 -18.76
CA THR A 103 1.76 -6.81 -20.08
C THR A 103 1.44 -8.10 -20.83
N THR A 104 2.14 -9.20 -20.53
CA THR A 104 1.90 -10.51 -21.17
C THR A 104 0.69 -11.24 -20.58
N LEU A 105 0.08 -10.73 -19.52
CA LEU A 105 -1.14 -11.29 -18.96
C LEU A 105 -2.32 -10.98 -19.88
N ASP A 106 -3.16 -11.98 -20.13
CA ASP A 106 -4.41 -11.79 -20.88
C ASP A 106 -5.41 -10.89 -20.14
N ARG A 107 -5.31 -10.87 -18.80
CA ARG A 107 -6.22 -10.20 -17.86
C ARG A 107 -5.51 -9.88 -16.55
N LEU A 108 -5.83 -8.72 -15.94
CA LEU A 108 -5.45 -8.36 -14.58
C LEU A 108 -6.58 -7.56 -13.91
N ASP A 109 -7.18 -8.12 -12.86
CA ASP A 109 -8.33 -7.53 -12.18
C ASP A 109 -7.95 -6.81 -10.89
N VAL A 110 -6.89 -7.26 -10.21
CA VAL A 110 -6.42 -6.65 -8.96
C VAL A 110 -4.90 -6.60 -8.93
N LEU A 111 -4.36 -5.39 -8.74
CA LEU A 111 -3.01 -5.17 -8.24
C LEU A 111 -3.09 -4.76 -6.77
N LEU A 112 -2.72 -5.66 -5.87
CA LEU A 112 -2.64 -5.42 -4.43
C LEU A 112 -1.19 -5.16 -4.03
N GLU A 113 -0.85 -3.88 -3.88
CA GLU A 113 0.46 -3.40 -3.48
C GLU A 113 0.59 -3.45 -1.94
N ASN A 114 0.97 -4.62 -1.44
CA ASN A 114 1.12 -4.89 -0.01
C ASN A 114 2.58 -4.79 0.49
N ALA A 115 3.56 -4.96 -0.40
CA ALA A 115 4.96 -4.94 -0.01
C ALA A 115 5.36 -3.58 0.58
N GLY A 116 6.12 -3.64 1.68
CA GLY A 116 6.74 -2.48 2.28
C GLY A 116 7.83 -2.92 3.24
N MET A 117 8.62 -1.95 3.69
CA MET A 117 9.65 -2.15 4.69
C MET A 117 9.67 -1.00 5.70
N MET A 118 10.22 -1.31 6.86
CA MET A 118 10.53 -0.33 7.90
C MET A 118 11.89 -0.66 8.48
N THR A 119 12.68 0.38 8.73
CA THR A 119 13.98 0.28 9.37
C THR A 119 14.26 1.55 10.16
N THR A 120 15.08 1.46 11.18
CA THR A 120 15.56 2.64 11.92
C THR A 120 16.85 3.22 11.34
N LYS A 121 17.41 2.58 10.29
CA LYS A 121 18.70 2.95 9.70
C LYS A 121 18.51 3.73 8.43
N PHE A 122 19.10 4.91 8.37
CA PHE A 122 19.21 5.64 7.12
C PHE A 122 20.13 4.88 6.15
N LYS A 123 19.69 4.75 4.90
CA LYS A 123 20.50 4.23 3.80
C LYS A 123 19.94 4.71 2.48
N LEU A 124 20.83 5.01 1.53
CA LEU A 124 20.43 5.25 0.15
C LEU A 124 20.38 3.95 -0.68
N VAL A 125 19.35 3.84 -1.50
CA VAL A 125 19.10 2.78 -2.49
C VAL A 125 18.58 3.45 -3.75
N GLU A 126 19.13 3.13 -4.93
CA GLU A 126 18.72 3.77 -6.20
C GLU A 126 18.71 5.32 -6.11
N GLY A 127 19.63 5.89 -5.34
CA GLY A 127 19.76 7.34 -5.12
C GLY A 127 18.74 7.97 -4.15
N ASN A 128 17.93 7.18 -3.44
CA ASN A 128 16.93 7.68 -2.49
C ASN A 128 16.99 6.96 -1.14
N GLU A 129 16.44 7.56 -0.09
CA GLU A 129 16.29 6.88 1.20
C GLU A 129 15.52 5.56 1.01
N CYS A 130 15.94 4.48 1.68
CA CYS A 130 15.53 3.13 1.36
C CYS A 130 14.03 2.83 1.58
N MET A 131 13.39 3.43 2.59
CA MET A 131 11.94 3.34 2.77
C MET A 131 11.21 4.17 1.72
N ILE A 132 11.68 5.38 1.40
CA ILE A 132 11.12 6.19 0.30
C ILE A 132 11.25 5.47 -1.04
N THR A 133 12.37 4.79 -1.29
CA THR A 133 12.59 3.99 -2.51
C THR A 133 11.58 2.86 -2.61
N THR A 134 11.46 2.07 -1.54
CA THR A 134 10.72 0.80 -1.56
C THR A 134 9.22 1.00 -1.38
N ASN A 135 8.80 1.81 -0.41
CA ASN A 135 7.39 1.99 -0.06
C ASN A 135 6.72 3.02 -0.98
N VAL A 136 7.44 4.06 -1.40
CA VAL A 136 6.85 5.17 -2.16
C VAL A 136 7.19 5.02 -3.64
N LEU A 137 8.43 5.33 -4.05
CA LEU A 137 8.77 5.47 -5.47
C LEU A 137 8.56 4.19 -6.28
N ALA A 138 8.98 3.03 -5.75
CA ALA A 138 8.83 1.76 -6.45
C ALA A 138 7.37 1.31 -6.55
N THR A 139 6.58 1.54 -5.49
CA THR A 139 5.13 1.31 -5.46
C THR A 139 4.43 2.19 -6.49
N GLU A 140 4.72 3.49 -6.51
CA GLU A 140 4.14 4.44 -7.46
C GLU A 140 4.52 4.10 -8.90
N ILE A 141 5.79 3.75 -9.18
CA ILE A 141 6.23 3.30 -10.50
C ILE A 141 5.46 2.04 -10.91
N LEU A 142 5.30 1.07 -10.01
CA LEU A 142 4.60 -0.17 -10.33
C LEU A 142 3.13 0.10 -10.66
N ALA A 143 2.44 0.86 -9.82
CA ALA A 143 1.07 1.32 -10.02
C ALA A 143 0.89 1.96 -11.40
N LEU A 144 1.74 2.93 -11.73
CA LEU A 144 1.67 3.66 -13.00
C LEU A 144 1.96 2.76 -14.20
N LEU A 145 3.00 1.93 -14.16
CA LEU A 145 3.34 1.03 -15.26
C LEU A 145 2.32 -0.08 -15.50
N VAL A 146 1.61 -0.51 -14.45
CA VAL A 146 0.57 -1.56 -14.54
C VAL A 146 -0.80 -0.98 -14.89
N LEU A 147 -1.04 0.32 -14.67
CA LEU A 147 -2.32 0.98 -14.97
C LEU A 147 -2.84 0.75 -16.40
N PRO A 148 -2.02 0.77 -17.47
CA PRO A 148 -2.48 0.45 -18.81
C PRO A 148 -3.07 -0.97 -18.95
N LYS A 149 -2.48 -1.98 -18.28
CA LYS A 149 -3.01 -3.36 -18.30
C LYS A 149 -4.32 -3.47 -17.52
N LEU A 150 -4.48 -2.71 -16.44
CA LEU A 150 -5.75 -2.62 -15.72
C LEU A 150 -6.82 -1.98 -16.61
N ARG A 151 -6.53 -0.87 -17.31
CA ARG A 151 -7.45 -0.24 -18.27
C ARG A 151 -7.82 -1.19 -19.43
N GLU A 152 -6.83 -1.86 -20.02
CA GLU A 152 -7.05 -2.88 -21.06
C GLU A 152 -7.99 -3.98 -20.57
N THR A 153 -7.81 -4.45 -19.33
CA THR A 153 -8.69 -5.45 -18.71
C THR A 153 -10.11 -4.92 -18.53
N ALA A 154 -10.25 -3.66 -18.09
CA ALA A 154 -11.55 -3.01 -17.94
C ALA A 154 -12.32 -2.99 -19.27
N GLU A 155 -11.67 -2.55 -20.34
CA GLU A 155 -12.24 -2.46 -21.68
C GLU A 155 -12.57 -3.84 -22.27
N LYS A 156 -11.61 -4.77 -22.23
CA LYS A 156 -11.74 -6.08 -22.87
C LYS A 156 -12.78 -6.99 -22.21
N PHE A 157 -12.92 -6.92 -20.88
CA PHE A 157 -13.79 -7.82 -20.13
C PHE A 157 -15.03 -7.12 -19.56
N GLY A 158 -15.20 -5.81 -19.75
CA GLY A 158 -16.33 -5.05 -19.22
C GLY A 158 -16.38 -5.07 -17.69
N VAL A 159 -15.21 -5.07 -17.04
CA VAL A 159 -15.07 -5.09 -15.58
C VAL A 159 -14.43 -3.80 -15.08
N GLN A 160 -14.29 -3.66 -13.76
CA GLN A 160 -13.66 -2.50 -13.14
C GLN A 160 -12.50 -2.95 -12.25
N PRO A 161 -11.27 -3.02 -12.75
CA PRO A 161 -10.13 -3.51 -11.97
C PRO A 161 -9.80 -2.62 -10.77
N ARG A 162 -9.07 -3.18 -9.80
CA ARG A 162 -8.66 -2.50 -8.57
C ARG A 162 -7.15 -2.38 -8.48
N LEU A 163 -6.69 -1.17 -8.16
CA LEU A 163 -5.34 -0.89 -7.67
C LEU A 163 -5.46 -0.51 -6.20
N SER A 164 -4.98 -1.38 -5.33
CA SER A 164 -5.14 -1.26 -3.89
C SER A 164 -3.78 -1.20 -3.21
N ILE A 165 -3.49 -0.10 -2.51
CA ILE A 165 -2.20 0.14 -1.82
C ILE A 165 -2.35 0.01 -0.31
N VAL A 166 -1.52 -0.84 0.31
CA VAL A 166 -1.50 -1.03 1.76
C VAL A 166 -0.72 0.09 2.44
N THR A 167 -1.45 0.94 3.15
CA THR A 167 -0.89 2.06 3.92
C THR A 167 -0.85 1.71 5.42
N SER A 168 -1.02 2.69 6.32
CA SER A 168 -0.99 2.47 7.77
C SER A 168 -1.63 3.62 8.51
N ASP A 169 -2.28 3.36 9.65
CA ASP A 169 -2.78 4.40 10.57
C ASP A 169 -1.70 5.38 11.03
N LEU A 170 -0.42 5.02 10.96
CA LEU A 170 0.67 5.91 11.31
C LEU A 170 0.75 7.16 10.41
N HIS A 171 0.15 7.14 9.21
CA HIS A 171 0.10 8.32 8.35
C HIS A 171 -0.63 9.50 9.01
N PHE A 172 -1.62 9.25 9.90
CA PHE A 172 -2.34 10.31 10.62
C PHE A 172 -1.47 11.09 11.59
N VAL A 173 -0.34 10.51 12.01
CA VAL A 173 0.57 11.10 13.00
C VAL A 173 1.94 11.41 12.44
N ALA A 174 2.10 11.38 11.11
CA ALA A 174 3.33 11.79 10.46
C ALA A 174 3.61 13.28 10.76
N LYS A 175 4.77 13.55 11.35
CA LYS A 175 5.22 14.93 11.62
C LYS A 175 5.72 15.58 10.34
N PHE A 176 6.36 14.79 9.48
CA PHE A 176 6.84 15.11 8.14
C PHE A 176 7.63 16.41 8.07
N LYS A 177 8.64 16.58 8.95
CA LYS A 177 9.40 17.83 9.09
C LYS A 177 10.14 18.23 7.80
N GLU A 178 10.54 17.25 7.01
CA GLU A 178 11.27 17.41 5.75
C GLU A 178 10.47 18.20 4.70
N ARG A 179 9.13 18.26 4.82
CA ARG A 179 8.25 18.99 3.88
C ARG A 179 8.55 20.49 3.75
N HIS A 180 9.19 21.06 4.77
CA HIS A 180 9.55 22.47 4.83
C HIS A 180 11.05 22.71 4.62
N ALA A 181 11.87 21.66 4.64
CA ALA A 181 13.32 21.77 4.56
C ALA A 181 13.80 22.13 3.14
N ASN A 182 13.11 21.64 2.11
CA ASN A 182 13.36 22.03 0.72
C ASN A 182 12.04 22.02 -0.08
N PRO A 183 11.36 23.17 -0.18
CA PRO A 183 10.09 23.29 -0.90
C PRO A 183 10.16 22.94 -2.38
N GLU A 184 11.31 23.14 -3.03
CA GLU A 184 11.51 22.94 -4.49
C GLU A 184 11.88 21.48 -4.84
N ASP A 185 12.56 20.78 -3.92
CA ASP A 185 12.93 19.38 -4.06
C ASP A 185 12.80 18.64 -2.72
N LEU A 186 11.59 18.17 -2.46
CA LEU A 186 11.25 17.36 -1.30
C LEU A 186 12.10 16.09 -1.23
N PHE A 187 12.42 15.47 -2.37
CA PHE A 187 13.18 14.23 -2.37
C PHE A 187 14.63 14.47 -1.99
N ALA A 188 15.22 15.63 -2.33
CA ALA A 188 16.52 16.02 -1.79
C ALA A 188 16.49 16.13 -0.26
N ALA A 189 15.44 16.72 0.32
CA ALA A 189 15.28 16.77 1.77
C ALA A 189 15.10 15.38 2.39
N LEU A 190 14.26 14.54 1.79
CA LEU A 190 14.05 13.16 2.24
C LEU A 190 15.32 12.30 2.12
N ASN A 191 16.22 12.60 1.18
CA ASN A 191 17.46 11.87 0.95
C ASN A 191 18.65 12.43 1.72
N SER A 192 18.46 13.45 2.56
CA SER A 192 19.53 14.01 3.39
C SER A 192 19.61 13.26 4.72
N GLU A 193 20.75 12.62 4.97
CA GLU A 193 21.03 11.93 6.24
C GLU A 193 21.06 12.89 7.44
N GLU A 194 21.53 14.12 7.21
CA GLU A 194 21.72 15.14 8.26
C GLU A 194 20.40 15.53 8.94
N ILE A 195 19.31 15.60 8.17
CA ILE A 195 18.00 16.04 8.66
C ILE A 195 16.98 14.89 8.75
N ALA A 196 17.39 13.65 8.45
CA ALA A 196 16.49 12.51 8.41
C ALA A 196 15.91 12.20 9.80
N ASP A 197 14.57 12.20 9.91
CA ASP A 197 13.86 11.71 11.09
C ASP A 197 13.45 10.24 10.86
N MET A 198 14.34 9.30 11.18
CA MET A 198 14.11 7.86 10.94
C MET A 198 13.00 7.26 11.82
N ASP A 199 12.66 7.91 12.93
CA ASP A 199 11.53 7.51 13.78
C ASP A 199 10.18 7.87 13.13
N ASP A 200 10.13 8.99 12.39
CA ASP A 200 8.95 9.44 11.64
C ASP A 200 8.88 8.89 10.21
N ARG A 201 10.01 8.43 9.66
CA ARG A 201 10.17 8.10 8.24
C ARG A 201 9.16 7.10 7.69
N TYR A 202 8.80 6.08 8.47
CA TYR A 202 7.79 5.12 8.03
C TYR A 202 6.40 5.76 7.94
N ALA A 203 6.00 6.54 8.95
CA ALA A 203 4.74 7.29 8.94
C ALA A 203 4.68 8.25 7.75
N VAL A 204 5.77 8.96 7.47
CA VAL A 204 5.92 9.81 6.27
C VAL A 204 5.73 8.99 5.00
N SER A 205 6.42 7.85 4.84
CA SER A 205 6.29 7.02 3.63
C SER A 205 4.84 6.60 3.37
N LYS A 206 4.09 6.27 4.43
CA LYS A 206 2.67 5.89 4.34
C LYS A 206 1.74 7.07 4.07
N LEU A 207 2.09 8.27 4.54
CA LEU A 207 1.39 9.50 4.17
C LEU A 207 1.59 9.85 2.69
N LEU A 208 2.80 9.67 2.14
CA LEU A 208 3.07 9.91 0.73
C LEU A 208 2.26 8.95 -0.17
N GLU A 209 2.16 7.67 0.19
CA GLU A 209 1.28 6.71 -0.51
C GLU A 209 -0.20 7.15 -0.49
N VAL A 210 -0.71 7.67 0.63
CA VAL A 210 -2.10 8.18 0.72
C VAL A 210 -2.30 9.38 -0.22
N PHE A 211 -1.36 10.33 -0.24
CA PHE A 211 -1.41 11.47 -1.17
C PHE A 211 -1.39 11.01 -2.63
N PHE A 212 -0.52 10.05 -2.96
CA PHE A 212 -0.44 9.48 -4.30
C PHE A 212 -1.77 8.84 -4.73
N VAL A 213 -2.38 8.00 -3.88
CA VAL A 213 -3.66 7.35 -4.19
C VAL A 213 -4.77 8.36 -4.46
N ARG A 214 -4.86 9.41 -3.64
CA ARG A 214 -5.87 10.46 -3.78
C ARG A 214 -5.69 11.22 -5.09
N GLU A 215 -4.46 11.60 -5.42
CA GLU A 215 -4.17 12.35 -6.64
C GLU A 215 -4.31 11.48 -7.89
N LEU A 216 -3.80 10.25 -7.88
CA LEU A 216 -3.95 9.32 -9.01
C LEU A 216 -5.43 9.04 -9.31
N ALA A 217 -6.24 8.80 -8.27
CA ALA A 217 -7.68 8.64 -8.41
C ALA A 217 -8.34 9.88 -9.03
N PHE A 218 -7.99 11.08 -8.55
CA PHE A 218 -8.50 12.34 -9.11
C PHE A 218 -8.22 12.44 -10.61
N ARG A 219 -6.97 12.18 -11.05
CA ARG A 219 -6.60 12.24 -12.46
C ARG A 219 -7.31 11.18 -13.32
N ILE A 220 -7.44 9.96 -12.81
CA ILE A 220 -8.19 8.89 -13.50
C ILE A 220 -9.65 9.30 -13.69
N ALA A 221 -10.28 9.87 -12.67
CA ALA A 221 -11.65 10.36 -12.75
C ALA A 221 -11.82 11.50 -13.76
N GLU A 222 -10.86 12.44 -13.81
CA GLU A 222 -10.85 13.52 -14.82
C GLU A 222 -10.71 12.97 -16.25
N HIS A 223 -9.88 11.95 -16.45
CA HIS A 223 -9.65 11.33 -17.76
C HIS A 223 -10.85 10.50 -18.24
N ASP A 224 -11.48 9.72 -17.36
CA ASP A 224 -12.43 8.66 -17.77
C ASP A 224 -13.89 9.12 -17.93
N GLY A 225 -14.27 10.26 -17.33
CA GLY A 225 -15.53 10.99 -17.56
C GLY A 225 -16.86 10.32 -17.17
N LYS A 226 -16.99 8.99 -17.23
CA LYS A 226 -18.20 8.20 -16.90
C LYS A 226 -18.08 7.40 -15.60
N GLY A 227 -17.08 7.71 -14.79
CA GLY A 227 -16.64 6.93 -13.63
C GLY A 227 -15.27 6.30 -13.87
N PRO A 228 -14.56 5.84 -12.83
CA PRO A 228 -13.19 5.39 -12.97
C PRO A 228 -13.12 4.05 -13.70
N SER A 229 -12.31 3.96 -14.77
CA SER A 229 -11.99 2.70 -15.45
C SER A 229 -11.30 1.71 -14.52
N VAL A 230 -10.53 2.23 -13.56
CA VAL A 230 -9.82 1.50 -12.52
C VAL A 230 -10.08 2.13 -11.17
N ILE A 231 -10.56 1.35 -10.20
CA ILE A 231 -10.72 1.83 -8.83
C ILE A 231 -9.33 1.86 -8.18
N VAL A 232 -8.88 3.03 -7.75
CA VAL A 232 -7.66 3.19 -6.95
C VAL A 232 -8.07 3.50 -5.51
N ASN A 233 -7.58 2.74 -4.55
CA ASN A 233 -7.88 2.95 -3.14
C ASN A 233 -6.69 2.56 -2.25
N CYS A 234 -6.75 2.93 -0.97
CA CYS A 234 -5.75 2.51 0.01
C CYS A 234 -6.42 2.05 1.30
N MET A 235 -5.71 1.24 2.08
CA MET A 235 -6.25 0.70 3.32
C MET A 235 -5.20 0.46 4.39
N THR A 236 -5.64 0.48 5.65
CA THR A 236 -4.86 -0.01 6.79
C THR A 236 -5.32 -1.41 7.21
N PRO A 237 -4.37 -2.31 7.52
CA PRO A 237 -4.69 -3.57 8.20
C PRO A 237 -4.88 -3.41 9.72
N GLY A 238 -4.64 -2.21 10.26
CA GLY A 238 -4.43 -2.00 11.69
C GLY A 238 -3.06 -2.54 12.14
N ALA A 239 -2.77 -2.51 13.43
CA ALA A 239 -1.56 -3.16 13.92
C ALA A 239 -1.71 -4.68 13.82
N CYS A 240 -0.78 -5.33 13.13
CA CYS A 240 -0.80 -6.77 12.91
C CYS A 240 0.51 -7.42 13.39
N HIS A 241 0.40 -8.66 13.86
CA HIS A 241 1.54 -9.53 14.18
C HIS A 241 2.34 -9.88 12.92
N SER A 242 3.19 -8.95 12.49
CA SER A 242 3.99 -9.10 11.27
C SER A 242 5.49 -9.13 11.59
N ASP A 243 6.26 -9.74 10.70
CA ASP A 243 7.73 -9.75 10.73
C ASP A 243 8.35 -8.36 10.47
N PHE A 244 7.55 -7.29 10.45
CA PHE A 244 7.91 -5.92 10.04
C PHE A 244 8.87 -5.22 11.02
N MET A 245 9.12 -5.82 12.20
CA MET A 245 9.89 -5.25 13.31
C MET A 245 11.05 -6.16 13.77
N ARG A 246 11.77 -6.79 12.82
CA ARG A 246 12.90 -7.69 13.12
C ARG A 246 14.08 -7.01 13.82
N GLU A 247 14.19 -5.68 13.73
CA GLU A 247 15.34 -4.91 14.21
C GLU A 247 15.25 -4.48 15.69
N LEU A 248 14.10 -4.65 16.36
CA LEU A 248 13.98 -4.38 17.80
C LEU A 248 14.76 -5.42 18.64
N THR A 249 15.67 -4.95 19.49
CA THR A 249 16.48 -5.75 20.44
C THR A 249 16.24 -5.33 21.89
N GLY A 250 16.50 -6.21 22.86
CA GLY A 250 16.49 -5.88 24.30
C GLY A 250 15.10 -5.87 24.97
N VAL A 251 15.00 -5.18 26.13
CA VAL A 251 13.78 -5.11 26.97
C VAL A 251 12.61 -4.43 26.24
N GLY A 252 12.90 -3.47 25.36
CA GLY A 252 11.90 -2.83 24.49
C GLY A 252 11.19 -3.82 23.56
N LYS A 253 11.89 -4.86 23.06
CA LYS A 253 11.28 -5.95 22.28
C LYS A 253 10.28 -6.75 23.11
N TRP A 254 10.55 -6.95 24.40
CA TRP A 254 9.69 -7.73 25.29
C TRP A 254 8.42 -6.96 25.68
N MET A 255 8.56 -5.71 26.10
CA MET A 255 7.43 -4.81 26.39
C MET A 255 6.53 -4.63 25.16
N PHE A 256 7.13 -4.44 23.99
CA PHE A 256 6.40 -4.34 22.72
C PHE A 256 5.72 -5.66 22.33
N LYS A 257 6.38 -6.82 22.49
CA LYS A 257 5.74 -8.12 22.24
C LYS A 257 4.51 -8.33 23.12
N LEU A 258 4.55 -7.90 24.38
CA LEU A 258 3.41 -8.00 25.29
C LEU A 258 2.27 -7.07 24.87
N ALA A 259 2.57 -5.82 24.52
CA ALA A 259 1.59 -4.86 24.01
C ALA A 259 0.99 -5.32 22.67
N ALA A 260 1.82 -5.79 21.74
CA ALA A 260 1.41 -6.34 20.46
C ALA A 260 0.57 -7.62 20.64
N ALA A 261 0.88 -8.50 21.60
CA ALA A 261 0.07 -9.71 21.87
C ALA A 261 -1.36 -9.39 22.34
N ILE A 262 -1.59 -8.20 22.88
CA ILE A 262 -2.90 -7.75 23.36
C ILE A 262 -3.62 -6.90 22.31
N ILE A 263 -2.88 -6.11 21.52
CA ILE A 263 -3.45 -5.07 20.65
C ILE A 263 -3.38 -5.46 19.16
N ALA A 264 -2.43 -6.30 18.74
CA ALA A 264 -2.23 -6.58 17.33
C ALA A 264 -3.16 -7.69 16.84
N ARG A 265 -3.74 -7.48 15.66
CA ARG A 265 -4.49 -8.49 14.91
C ARG A 265 -3.54 -9.59 14.42
N SER A 266 -4.05 -10.80 14.25
CA SER A 266 -3.33 -11.80 13.47
C SER A 266 -3.17 -11.31 12.02
N THR A 267 -2.16 -11.82 11.30
CA THR A 267 -2.01 -11.49 9.87
C THR A 267 -3.18 -11.99 9.03
N GLU A 268 -3.83 -13.07 9.46
CA GLU A 268 -5.05 -13.54 8.81
C GLU A 268 -6.16 -12.48 8.94
N VAL A 269 -6.45 -12.02 10.17
CA VAL A 269 -7.47 -10.99 10.43
C VAL A 269 -7.14 -9.68 9.73
N GLY A 270 -5.88 -9.23 9.79
CA GLY A 270 -5.43 -8.02 9.10
C GLY A 270 -5.58 -8.12 7.58
N SER A 271 -5.27 -9.27 6.99
CA SER A 271 -5.37 -9.48 5.54
C SER A 271 -6.80 -9.38 5.00
N ARG A 272 -7.82 -9.56 5.85
CA ARG A 272 -9.23 -9.39 5.46
C ARG A 272 -9.53 -7.96 5.01
N THR A 273 -8.83 -6.96 5.56
CA THR A 273 -8.95 -5.55 5.14
C THR A 273 -8.41 -5.33 3.72
N LEU A 274 -7.32 -6.03 3.35
CA LEU A 274 -6.75 -6.02 2.00
C LEU A 274 -7.75 -6.60 1.01
N LEU A 275 -8.42 -7.69 1.37
CA LEU A 275 -9.47 -8.32 0.55
C LEU A 275 -10.69 -7.40 0.40
N ALA A 276 -11.11 -6.73 1.48
CA ALA A 276 -12.22 -5.78 1.43
C ALA A 276 -11.93 -4.66 0.43
N SER A 277 -10.72 -4.09 0.47
CA SER A 277 -10.30 -3.04 -0.45
C SER A 277 -10.13 -3.53 -1.90
N ALA A 278 -9.58 -4.73 -2.10
CA ALA A 278 -9.48 -5.37 -3.42
C ALA A 278 -10.85 -5.70 -4.05
N SER A 279 -11.90 -5.81 -3.23
CA SER A 279 -13.28 -6.08 -3.68
C SER A 279 -14.19 -4.84 -3.66
N ALA A 280 -13.68 -3.69 -3.22
CA ALA A 280 -14.48 -2.49 -3.03
C ALA A 280 -15.03 -1.94 -4.35
N GLY A 281 -16.13 -1.18 -4.25
CA GLY A 281 -16.76 -0.53 -5.39
C GLY A 281 -16.25 0.90 -5.62
N PRO A 282 -16.87 1.62 -6.57
CA PRO A 282 -16.51 3.01 -6.91
C PRO A 282 -16.52 3.98 -5.73
N GLU A 283 -17.28 3.70 -4.67
CA GLU A 283 -17.31 4.50 -3.44
C GLU A 283 -15.96 4.56 -2.72
N SER A 284 -15.05 3.62 -2.99
CA SER A 284 -13.71 3.59 -2.44
C SER A 284 -12.67 4.35 -3.29
N HIS A 285 -13.04 4.84 -4.48
CA HIS A 285 -12.11 5.47 -5.40
C HIS A 285 -11.50 6.75 -4.79
N GLY A 286 -10.18 6.77 -4.66
CA GLY A 286 -9.41 7.84 -4.02
C GLY A 286 -9.59 7.93 -2.50
N LYS A 287 -10.13 6.87 -1.86
CA LYS A 287 -10.43 6.87 -0.42
C LYS A 287 -9.51 5.97 0.37
N TYR A 288 -9.30 6.35 1.63
CA TYR A 288 -8.74 5.50 2.66
C TYR A 288 -9.82 4.56 3.22
N MET A 289 -9.41 3.33 3.52
CA MET A 289 -10.25 2.31 4.11
C MET A 289 -9.63 1.79 5.41
N ALA A 290 -10.45 1.63 6.44
CA ALA A 290 -10.09 0.97 7.68
C ALA A 290 -11.22 0.05 8.09
N ASP A 291 -10.88 -1.06 8.74
CA ASP A 291 -11.85 -2.04 9.25
C ASP A 291 -12.85 -2.53 8.20
N CYS A 292 -12.35 -2.76 6.98
CA CYS A 292 -13.14 -3.17 5.80
C CYS A 292 -14.19 -2.16 5.34
N GLN A 293 -14.12 -0.90 5.79
CA GLN A 293 -15.06 0.15 5.40
C GLN A 293 -14.33 1.32 4.77
N VAL A 294 -14.98 1.96 3.81
CA VAL A 294 -14.59 3.32 3.39
C VAL A 294 -14.82 4.21 4.60
N THR A 295 -13.74 4.72 5.18
CA THR A 295 -13.85 5.49 6.41
C THR A 295 -14.50 6.83 6.13
N ARG A 296 -15.67 7.08 6.72
CA ARG A 296 -16.15 8.44 6.97
C ARG A 296 -15.31 9.18 8.03
N ALA A 297 -14.42 8.45 8.71
CA ALA A 297 -13.60 8.96 9.80
C ALA A 297 -12.60 10.04 9.36
N GLU A 298 -12.29 10.16 8.07
CA GLU A 298 -11.65 11.34 7.50
C GLU A 298 -12.41 12.63 7.90
N GLU A 299 -13.75 12.65 7.91
CA GLU A 299 -14.51 13.84 8.31
C GLU A 299 -14.57 14.08 9.84
N LYS A 300 -14.39 13.04 10.67
CA LYS A 300 -14.65 13.11 12.13
C LYS A 300 -13.39 13.05 13.00
N LEU A 301 -12.36 12.32 12.59
CA LEU A 301 -11.11 12.25 13.34
C LEU A 301 -10.33 13.56 13.17
N THR A 302 -10.31 14.11 11.96
CA THR A 302 -9.70 15.39 11.60
C THR A 302 -10.25 16.54 12.44
N ALA A 303 -11.58 16.63 12.59
CA ALA A 303 -12.25 17.66 13.39
C ALA A 303 -11.84 17.68 14.87
N SER A 304 -11.51 16.52 15.47
CA SER A 304 -11.14 16.40 16.89
C SER A 304 -9.63 16.52 17.17
N VAL A 305 -8.79 16.39 16.15
CA VAL A 305 -7.33 16.57 16.22
C VAL A 305 -6.93 18.04 15.99
N MET A 306 -7.83 18.88 15.48
CA MET A 306 -7.57 20.29 15.14
C MET A 306 -7.28 21.23 16.31
N GLU A 307 -7.34 20.80 17.57
CA GLU A 307 -7.19 21.69 18.73
C GLU A 307 -5.79 21.69 19.38
N ARG A 308 -4.76 21.06 18.79
CA ARG A 308 -3.40 21.07 19.37
C ARG A 308 -2.35 21.67 18.44
N GLU A 309 -1.50 22.53 19.00
CA GLU A 309 -0.40 23.26 18.35
C GLU A 309 0.73 22.38 17.78
N GLU A 310 0.68 21.05 17.96
CA GLU A 310 1.60 20.12 17.30
C GLU A 310 1.05 19.74 15.93
N PHE A 311 1.56 20.41 14.89
CA PHE A 311 1.14 20.23 13.51
C PHE A 311 1.47 18.81 13.00
N TYR A 312 0.45 17.98 12.82
CA TYR A 312 0.51 16.75 12.03
C TYR A 312 0.18 17.06 10.57
N ALA A 313 0.83 16.40 9.62
CA ALA A 313 0.59 16.63 8.19
C ALA A 313 -0.80 16.14 7.76
N ASN A 314 -1.82 16.95 8.08
CA ASN A 314 -3.21 16.67 7.81
C ASN A 314 -3.48 16.87 6.31
N HIS A 315 -3.65 15.76 5.59
CA HIS A 315 -3.90 15.73 4.16
C HIS A 315 -5.21 16.42 3.72
N GLU A 316 -6.14 16.69 4.63
CA GLU A 316 -7.41 17.40 4.36
C GLU A 316 -7.37 18.90 4.62
N SER A 317 -6.33 19.37 5.31
CA SER A 317 -6.11 20.80 5.51
C SER A 317 -5.83 21.48 4.16
N LYS A 318 -5.95 22.82 4.12
CA LYS A 318 -5.54 23.59 2.93
C LYS A 318 -4.07 23.32 2.59
N GLU A 319 -3.20 23.34 3.60
CA GLU A 319 -1.78 23.00 3.46
C GLU A 319 -1.58 21.55 2.99
N GLY A 320 -2.39 20.61 3.47
CA GLY A 320 -2.35 19.21 3.02
C GLY A 320 -2.71 19.05 1.55
N ARG A 321 -3.72 19.78 1.05
CA ARG A 321 -4.07 19.78 -0.38
C ARG A 321 -2.99 20.44 -1.25
N GLU A 322 -2.46 21.57 -0.80
CA GLU A 322 -1.33 22.23 -1.48
C GLU A 322 -0.10 21.33 -1.52
N MET A 323 0.19 20.63 -0.42
CA MET A 323 1.25 19.63 -0.34
C MET A 323 0.96 18.46 -1.27
N GLN A 324 -0.26 17.94 -1.35
CA GLN A 324 -0.58 16.84 -2.26
C GLN A 324 -0.25 17.19 -3.72
N GLY A 325 -0.68 18.36 -4.19
CA GLY A 325 -0.38 18.82 -5.55
C GLY A 325 1.12 18.99 -5.79
N ARG A 326 1.81 19.66 -4.85
CA ARG A 326 3.27 19.83 -4.91
C ARG A 326 4.02 18.51 -4.91
N LEU A 327 3.60 17.56 -4.06
CA LEU A 327 4.18 16.22 -3.98
C LEU A 327 4.04 15.54 -5.34
N TRP A 328 2.83 15.55 -5.90
CA TRP A 328 2.58 14.91 -7.18
C TRP A 328 3.48 15.45 -8.29
N GLU A 329 3.59 16.77 -8.43
CA GLU A 329 4.45 17.38 -9.45
C GLU A 329 5.92 16.97 -9.29
N GLN A 330 6.43 16.99 -8.06
CA GLN A 330 7.82 16.62 -7.76
C GLN A 330 8.05 15.11 -7.94
N THR A 331 7.10 14.28 -7.52
CA THR A 331 7.10 12.83 -7.75
C THR A 331 7.12 12.55 -9.25
N MET A 332 6.18 13.08 -10.04
CA MET A 332 6.12 12.85 -11.49
C MET A 332 7.41 13.29 -12.18
N ARG A 333 7.97 14.46 -11.83
CA ARG A 333 9.27 14.92 -12.37
C ARG A 333 10.39 13.92 -12.07
N LYS A 334 10.43 13.40 -10.85
CA LYS A 334 11.42 12.41 -10.43
C LYS A 334 11.22 11.07 -11.15
N LEU A 335 9.98 10.60 -11.22
CA LEU A 335 9.63 9.34 -11.89
C LEU A 335 9.93 9.40 -13.39
N GLU A 336 9.71 10.53 -14.05
CA GLU A 336 10.07 10.74 -15.46
C GLU A 336 11.58 10.57 -15.71
N GLY A 337 12.42 10.94 -14.73
CA GLY A 337 13.87 10.68 -14.77
C GLY A 337 14.25 9.20 -14.60
N ILE A 338 13.40 8.39 -13.97
CA ILE A 338 13.65 6.95 -13.70
C ILE A 338 13.05 6.06 -14.81
N VAL A 339 11.87 6.46 -15.28
CA VAL A 339 11.04 5.81 -16.29
C VAL A 339 10.50 6.88 -17.25
N PRO A 340 11.24 7.19 -18.33
CA PRO A 340 10.78 8.18 -19.30
C PRO A 340 9.41 7.82 -19.89
N GLY A 341 8.49 8.80 -19.93
CA GLY A 341 7.13 8.67 -20.40
C GLY A 341 6.10 8.26 -19.35
N VAL A 342 6.50 7.96 -18.10
CA VAL A 342 5.58 7.48 -17.06
C VAL A 342 4.50 8.51 -16.70
N ALA A 343 4.82 9.80 -16.76
CA ALA A 343 3.85 10.86 -16.48
C ALA A 343 2.71 10.94 -17.53
N LYS A 344 2.91 10.37 -18.72
CA LYS A 344 1.90 10.36 -19.80
C LYS A 344 0.86 9.24 -19.66
N ILE A 345 1.06 8.32 -18.71
CA ILE A 345 0.15 7.20 -18.48
C ILE A 345 -1.16 7.67 -17.80
N VAL A 346 -1.07 8.73 -16.99
CA VAL A 346 -2.16 9.21 -16.14
C VAL A 346 -2.98 10.27 -16.84
#